data_AF-A0A7C7BVM7-F1
#
_entry.id   AF-A0A7C7BVM7-F1
#
_cell.length_a   1.000
_cell.length_b   1.000
_cell.length_c   1.000
_cell.angle_alpha   90.00
_cell.angle_beta   90.00
_cell.angle_gamma   90.00
#
_symmetry.space_group_name_H-M   'P 1'
#
loop_
_entity.id
_entity.type
_entity.pdbx_description
1 polymer ?
#
loop_
_entity_poly.entity_id
_entity_poly.type
_entity_poly.pdbx_seq_one_letter_code
_entity_poly.pdbx_strand_id
1 'polypeptide(L)'
;MIKEMTHISEMTLTGGIVLLSVGTYLGGVWANESWGRYWGWDAKETWALVSILVYAFILHMRLIPGLKSLFAYNFATLFGLSSVIMTYYGVNYYLSGMHSYAAGDPVPIPNWVYYAVIFITITSLLAYLKKLRHNIS
;
A
#
# COMPACT_ATOMS: atom_id res chain seq x y z
N MET A 1 -22.33 11.10 2.49
CA MET A 1 -21.17 11.30 1.59
C MET A 1 -19.88 10.69 2.14
N ILE A 2 -19.35 11.12 3.29
CA ILE A 2 -18.07 10.57 3.83
C ILE A 2 -18.16 9.07 4.16
N LYS A 3 -19.27 8.62 4.75
CA LYS A 3 -19.50 7.19 5.05
C LYS A 3 -19.53 6.33 3.78
N GLU A 4 -20.25 6.78 2.74
CA GLU A 4 -20.30 6.10 1.43
C GLU A 4 -18.91 5.94 0.80
N MET A 5 -18.10 7.00 0.79
CA MET A 5 -16.72 6.96 0.29
C MET A 5 -15.86 5.96 1.08
N THR A 6 -16.10 5.87 2.39
CA THR A 6 -15.38 4.93 3.27
C THR A 6 -15.80 3.48 3.01
N HIS A 7 -17.08 3.23 2.72
CA HIS A 7 -17.55 1.91 2.32
C HIS A 7 -17.00 1.47 0.96
N ILE A 8 -16.92 2.38 -0.01
CA ILE A 8 -16.28 2.09 -1.30
C ILE A 8 -14.81 1.71 -1.08
N SER A 9 -14.08 2.51 -0.29
CA SER A 9 -12.68 2.23 0.03
C SER A 9 -12.51 0.87 0.70
N GLU A 10 -13.42 0.48 1.57
CA GLU A 10 -13.42 -0.84 2.22
C GLU A 10 -13.68 -1.99 1.26
N MET A 11 -14.66 -1.86 0.37
CA MET A 11 -14.89 -2.86 -0.69
C MET A 11 -13.65 -3.00 -1.58
N THR A 12 -13.00 -1.89 -1.93
CA THR A 12 -11.77 -1.89 -2.72
C THR A 12 -10.61 -2.55 -1.98
N LEU A 13 -10.38 -2.25 -0.69
CA LEU A 13 -9.31 -2.91 0.08
C LEU A 13 -9.59 -4.40 0.29
N THR A 14 -10.84 -4.78 0.50
CA THR A 14 -11.23 -6.19 0.69
C THR A 14 -11.04 -6.99 -0.61
N GLY A 15 -11.42 -6.43 -1.76
CA GLY A 15 -11.09 -7.04 -3.05
C GLY A 15 -9.57 -7.06 -3.29
N GLY A 16 -8.88 -5.97 -2.96
CA GLY A 16 -7.44 -5.82 -3.13
C GLY A 16 -6.63 -6.85 -2.34
N ILE A 17 -6.96 -7.11 -1.07
CA ILE A 17 -6.23 -8.10 -0.26
C ILE A 17 -6.42 -9.52 -0.78
N VAL A 18 -7.61 -9.87 -1.27
CA VAL A 18 -7.88 -11.18 -1.87
C VAL A 18 -7.04 -11.35 -3.14
N LEU A 19 -7.09 -10.37 -4.05
CA LEU A 19 -6.33 -10.40 -5.29
C LEU A 19 -4.82 -10.41 -5.05
N LEU A 20 -4.33 -9.59 -4.10
CA LEU A 20 -2.91 -9.57 -3.71
C LEU A 20 -2.46 -10.91 -3.12
N SER A 21 -3.28 -11.53 -2.26
CA SER A 21 -2.95 -12.82 -1.64
C SER A 21 -2.92 -13.94 -2.67
N VAL A 22 -3.95 -14.04 -3.51
CA VAL A 22 -4.02 -15.04 -4.59
C VAL A 22 -2.90 -14.81 -5.59
N GLY A 23 -2.67 -13.57 -6.02
CA GLY A 23 -1.60 -13.20 -6.95
C GLY A 23 -0.21 -13.54 -6.40
N THR A 24 0.04 -13.29 -5.12
CA THR A 24 1.32 -13.64 -4.47
C THR A 24 1.52 -15.14 -4.42
N TYR A 25 0.48 -15.92 -4.11
CA TYR A 25 0.56 -17.37 -4.09
C TYR A 25 0.81 -17.95 -5.49
N LEU A 26 0.05 -17.50 -6.49
CA LEU A 26 0.25 -17.89 -7.90
C LEU A 26 1.64 -17.49 -8.40
N GLY A 27 2.14 -16.32 -7.99
CA GLY A 27 3.49 -15.86 -8.26
C GLY A 27 4.55 -16.80 -7.69
N GLY A 28 4.35 -17.31 -6.47
CA GLY A 28 5.24 -18.31 -5.85
C GLY A 28 5.25 -19.65 -6.59
N VAL A 29 4.09 -20.12 -7.07
CA VAL A 29 4.01 -21.33 -7.92
C VAL A 29 4.79 -21.14 -9.21
N TRP A 30 4.61 -19.99 -9.87
CA TRP A 30 5.34 -19.64 -11.09
C TRP A 30 6.86 -19.50 -10.85
N ALA A 31 7.26 -18.92 -9.71
CA ALA A 31 8.66 -18.79 -9.32
C ALA A 31 9.32 -20.16 -9.13
N ASN A 32 8.57 -21.14 -8.60
CA ASN A 32 9.07 -22.51 -8.47
C ASN A 32 9.34 -23.15 -9.83
N GLU A 33 8.45 -22.94 -10.80
CA GLU A 33 8.63 -23.46 -12.16
C GLU A 33 9.79 -22.77 -12.90
N SER A 34 10.01 -21.47 -12.63
CA SER A 34 11.02 -20.67 -13.33
C SER A 34 12.43 -20.78 -12.73
N TRP A 35 12.53 -20.86 -11.40
CA TRP A 35 13.78 -20.76 -10.65
C TRP A 35 14.00 -21.89 -9.63
N GLY A 36 13.12 -22.89 -9.61
CA GLY A 36 13.25 -24.07 -8.75
C GLY A 36 12.98 -23.84 -7.26
N ARG A 37 12.36 -22.70 -6.89
CA ARG A 37 11.98 -22.37 -5.51
C ARG A 37 10.70 -21.52 -5.45
N TYR A 38 9.87 -21.76 -4.44
CA TYR A 38 8.61 -21.02 -4.24
C TYR A 38 8.80 -19.58 -3.75
N TRP A 39 9.91 -19.30 -3.05
CA TRP A 39 10.18 -18.01 -2.44
C TRP A 39 11.68 -17.80 -2.25
N GLY A 40 12.18 -16.63 -2.60
CA GLY A 40 13.59 -16.24 -2.54
C GLY A 40 13.88 -15.02 -1.67
N TRP A 41 12.88 -14.41 -1.03
CA TRP A 41 13.01 -13.15 -0.27
C TRP A 41 13.57 -11.99 -1.12
N ASP A 42 13.33 -12.02 -2.43
CA ASP A 42 13.70 -10.90 -3.29
C ASP A 42 12.89 -9.65 -2.91
N ALA A 43 13.35 -8.47 -3.32
CA ALA A 43 12.68 -7.21 -3.02
C ALA A 43 11.20 -7.24 -3.45
N LYS A 44 10.86 -7.84 -4.60
CA LYS A 44 9.46 -7.92 -5.06
C LYS A 44 8.60 -8.83 -4.21
N GLU A 45 9.13 -9.99 -3.84
CA GLU A 45 8.44 -10.97 -3.00
C GLU A 45 8.21 -10.41 -1.59
N THR A 46 9.24 -9.81 -1.00
CA THR A 46 9.16 -9.19 0.32
C THR A 46 8.13 -8.06 0.34
N TRP A 47 8.13 -7.20 -0.68
CA TRP A 47 7.15 -6.11 -0.78
C TRP A 47 5.73 -6.60 -1.10
N ALA A 48 5.57 -7.72 -1.79
CA ALA A 48 4.25 -8.35 -1.95
C ALA A 48 3.69 -8.80 -0.59
N LEU A 49 4.51 -9.44 0.24
CA LEU A 49 4.13 -9.81 1.61
C LEU A 49 3.82 -8.58 2.48
N VAL A 50 4.66 -7.55 2.43
CA VAL A 50 4.43 -6.28 3.16
C VAL A 50 3.09 -5.66 2.74
N SER A 51 2.78 -5.61 1.45
CA SER A 51 1.50 -5.07 0.97
C SER A 51 0.29 -5.87 1.49
N ILE A 52 0.38 -7.20 1.55
CA ILE A 52 -0.67 -8.03 2.17
C ILE A 52 -0.84 -7.66 3.65
N LEU A 53 0.26 -7.55 4.41
CA LEU A 53 0.23 -7.20 5.83
C LEU A 53 -0.34 -5.80 6.08
N VAL A 54 0.02 -4.81 5.24
CA VAL A 54 -0.52 -3.45 5.32
C VAL A 54 -2.02 -3.46 5.05
N TYR A 55 -2.48 -4.14 4.00
CA TYR A 55 -3.92 -4.25 3.70
C TYR A 55 -4.68 -4.96 4.82
N ALA A 56 -4.10 -6.05 5.35
CA ALA A 56 -4.67 -6.78 6.48
C ALA A 56 -4.81 -5.86 7.69
N PHE A 57 -3.76 -5.12 8.05
CA PHE A 57 -3.78 -4.19 9.17
C PHE A 57 -4.85 -3.11 9.01
N ILE A 58 -4.93 -2.46 7.85
CA ILE A 58 -5.92 -1.40 7.59
C ILE A 58 -7.35 -1.94 7.75
N LEU A 59 -7.64 -3.15 7.25
CA LEU A 59 -8.94 -3.78 7.43
C LEU A 59 -9.19 -4.14 8.92
N HIS A 60 -8.16 -4.62 9.63
CA HIS A 60 -8.25 -4.93 11.06
C HIS A 60 -8.47 -3.70 11.95
N MET A 61 -8.06 -2.50 11.53
CA MET A 61 -8.31 -1.26 12.28
C MET A 61 -9.80 -1.04 12.60
N ARG A 62 -10.71 -1.60 11.79
CA ARG A 62 -12.17 -1.51 12.05
C ARG A 62 -12.63 -2.34 13.24
N LEU A 63 -11.94 -3.42 13.55
CA LEU A 63 -12.24 -4.29 14.68
C LEU A 63 -11.69 -3.74 16.00
N ILE A 64 -10.76 -2.77 15.93
CA ILE A 64 -10.09 -2.19 17.10
C ILE A 64 -10.88 -0.96 17.59
N PRO A 65 -11.43 -0.98 18.82
CA PRO A 65 -12.24 0.12 19.35
C PRO A 65 -11.54 1.48 19.38
N GLY A 66 -10.21 1.51 19.48
CA GLY A 66 -9.40 2.73 19.47
C GLY A 66 -9.04 3.26 18.08
N LEU A 67 -9.14 2.44 17.02
CA LEU A 67 -8.72 2.80 15.65
C LEU A 67 -9.88 2.87 14.65
N LYS A 68 -11.11 2.57 15.08
CA LYS A 68 -12.34 2.61 14.27
C LYS A 68 -12.78 3.99 13.75
N SER A 69 -11.95 5.03 13.91
CA SER A 69 -12.25 6.37 13.41
C SER A 69 -12.31 6.36 11.88
N LEU A 70 -13.36 6.95 11.31
CA LEU A 70 -13.50 7.09 9.84
C LEU A 70 -12.30 7.83 9.24
N PHE A 71 -11.78 8.85 9.93
CA PHE A 71 -10.59 9.56 9.49
C PHE A 71 -9.34 8.67 9.51
N ALA A 72 -9.11 7.93 10.61
CA ALA A 72 -7.93 7.07 10.73
C ALA A 72 -7.93 5.97 9.67
N TYR A 73 -9.09 5.38 9.40
CA TYR A 73 -9.25 4.39 8.35
C TYR A 73 -8.94 4.96 6.96
N ASN A 74 -9.58 6.07 6.57
CA ASN A 74 -9.35 6.70 5.26
C ASN A 74 -7.94 7.26 5.08
N PHE A 75 -7.27 7.66 6.17
CA PHE A 75 -5.87 8.03 6.12
C PHE A 75 -4.98 6.80 5.94
N ALA A 76 -5.28 5.70 6.63
CA ALA A 76 -4.54 4.45 6.52
C ALA A 76 -4.62 3.82 5.11
N THR A 77 -5.74 3.98 4.39
CA THR A 77 -5.87 3.49 3.01
C THR A 77 -4.87 4.15 2.04
N LEU A 78 -4.42 5.39 2.32
CA LEU A 78 -3.34 6.03 1.55
C LEU A 78 -2.01 5.28 1.68
N PHE A 79 -1.71 4.73 2.86
CA PHE A 79 -0.53 3.90 3.07
C PHE A 79 -0.65 2.55 2.36
N GLY A 80 -1.85 1.96 2.33
CA GLY A 80 -2.13 0.76 1.52
C GLY A 80 -1.84 1.00 0.04
N LEU A 81 -2.36 2.08 -0.53
CA LEU A 81 -2.06 2.44 -1.92
C LEU A 81 -0.56 2.65 -2.15
N SER A 82 0.11 3.34 -1.21
CA SER A 82 1.55 3.60 -1.28
C SER A 82 2.38 2.32 -1.24
N SER A 83 1.99 1.31 -0.46
CA SER A 83 2.71 0.03 -0.39
C SER A 83 2.65 -0.71 -1.73
N VAL A 84 1.49 -0.71 -2.40
CA VAL A 84 1.33 -1.32 -3.72
C VAL A 84 2.16 -0.59 -4.77
N ILE A 85 2.15 0.75 -4.77
CA ILE A 85 3.01 1.55 -5.65
C ILE A 85 4.48 1.22 -5.42
N MET A 86 4.90 1.02 -4.16
CA MET A 86 6.25 0.59 -3.84
C MET A 86 6.57 -0.80 -4.41
N THR A 87 5.66 -1.77 -4.32
CA THR A 87 5.86 -3.11 -4.91
C THR A 87 6.03 -3.06 -6.43
N TYR A 88 5.20 -2.28 -7.14
CA TYR A 88 5.20 -2.22 -8.61
C TYR A 88 6.24 -1.29 -9.21
N TYR A 89 6.41 -0.09 -8.66
CA TYR A 89 7.35 0.92 -9.18
C TYR A 89 8.59 0.98 -8.30
N GLY A 90 8.40 1.04 -6.99
CA GLY A 90 9.49 1.24 -6.06
C GLY A 90 10.58 0.17 -6.15
N VAL A 91 10.18 -1.10 -6.18
CA VAL A 91 11.12 -2.21 -6.30
C VAL A 91 11.81 -2.22 -7.66
N ASN A 92 11.12 -1.85 -8.75
CA ASN A 92 11.72 -1.86 -10.08
C ASN A 92 12.82 -0.79 -10.25
N TYR A 93 12.67 0.37 -9.62
CA TYR A 93 13.58 1.51 -9.83
C TYR A 93 14.58 1.75 -8.69
N TYR A 94 14.25 1.39 -7.45
CA TYR A 94 15.06 1.74 -6.28
C TYR A 94 15.67 0.53 -5.56
N LEU A 95 15.24 -0.68 -5.86
CA LEU A 95 15.75 -1.90 -5.24
C LEU A 95 16.30 -2.85 -6.30
N SER A 96 17.46 -3.45 -6.02
CA SER A 96 18.09 -4.44 -6.88
C SER A 96 17.58 -5.84 -6.55
N GLY A 97 17.27 -6.64 -7.58
CA GLY A 97 16.78 -8.01 -7.44
C GLY A 97 16.73 -8.73 -8.78
N MET A 98 16.46 -10.04 -8.78
CA MET A 98 16.33 -10.84 -10.04
C MET A 98 15.18 -10.36 -10.93
N HIS A 99 14.29 -9.55 -10.37
CA HIS A 99 13.16 -8.94 -11.06
C HIS A 99 13.36 -7.46 -11.39
N SER A 100 14.53 -6.87 -11.12
CA SER A 100 14.79 -5.48 -11.49
C SER A 100 15.14 -5.42 -12.97
N TYR A 101 14.15 -5.05 -13.80
CA TYR A 101 14.33 -4.93 -15.25
C TYR A 101 14.90 -3.56 -15.66
N ALA A 102 15.02 -2.62 -14.73
CA ALA A 102 15.65 -1.31 -14.93
C ALA A 102 17.08 -1.31 -14.38
N ALA A 103 17.88 -2.30 -14.78
CA ALA A 103 19.30 -2.33 -14.47
C ALA A 103 20.05 -1.39 -15.43
N GLY A 104 20.25 -0.14 -15.03
CA GLY A 104 20.99 0.83 -15.84
C GLY A 104 21.48 2.03 -15.05
N ASP A 105 20.57 2.76 -14.40
CA ASP A 105 20.89 3.89 -13.52
C ASP A 105 19.71 4.12 -12.58
N PRO A 106 19.91 4.43 -11.28
CA PRO A 106 18.81 4.82 -10.40
C PRO A 106 18.16 6.08 -10.98
N VAL A 107 16.96 5.91 -11.52
CA VAL A 107 16.21 7.03 -12.08
C VAL A 107 15.94 7.99 -10.92
N PRO A 108 16.39 9.24 -10.99
CA PRO A 108 16.14 10.18 -9.90
C PRO A 108 14.64 10.27 -9.68
N ILE A 109 14.20 10.19 -8.41
CA ILE A 109 12.80 10.27 -8.03
C ILE A 109 12.19 11.49 -8.75
N PRO A 110 11.20 11.29 -9.63
CA PRO A 110 10.65 12.41 -10.38
C PRO A 110 10.17 13.53 -9.46
N ASN A 111 10.47 14.78 -9.79
CA ASN A 111 10.19 15.93 -8.92
C ASN A 111 8.72 16.01 -8.46
N TRP A 112 7.79 15.54 -9.30
CA TRP A 112 6.35 15.49 -8.98
C TRP A 112 6.02 14.62 -7.77
N VAL A 113 6.82 13.61 -7.45
CA VAL A 113 6.62 12.74 -6.28
C VAL A 113 6.80 13.55 -5.00
N TYR A 114 7.83 14.39 -4.91
CA TYR A 114 8.04 15.25 -3.74
C TYR A 114 6.88 16.23 -3.54
N TYR A 115 6.40 16.86 -4.63
CA TYR A 115 5.25 17.75 -4.56
C TYR A 115 3.96 17.01 -4.14
N ALA A 116 3.75 15.79 -4.65
CA ALA A 116 2.61 14.96 -4.27
C ALA A 116 2.65 14.57 -2.79
N VAL A 117 3.80 14.16 -2.26
CA VAL A 117 3.97 13.80 -0.84
C VAL A 117 3.73 15.01 0.07
N ILE A 118 4.29 16.17 -0.28
CA ILE A 118 4.08 17.42 0.46
C ILE A 118 2.59 17.77 0.45
N PHE A 119 1.93 17.71 -0.72
CA PHE A 119 0.51 18.00 -0.85
C PHE A 119 -0.36 17.03 -0.03
N ILE A 120 -0.08 15.74 -0.06
CA ILE A 120 -0.79 14.71 0.73
C ILE A 120 -0.58 14.96 2.23
N THR A 121 0.62 15.32 2.65
CA THR A 121 0.94 15.56 4.06
C THR A 121 0.24 16.83 4.56
N ILE A 122 0.26 17.92 3.79
CA ILE A 122 -0.42 19.17 4.13
C ILE A 122 -1.93 18.94 4.20
N THR A 123 -2.53 18.29 3.20
CA THR A 123 -3.97 18.02 3.19
C THR A 123 -4.39 17.10 4.33
N SER A 124 -3.59 16.08 4.64
CA SER A 124 -3.83 15.19 5.78
C SER A 124 -3.71 15.91 7.11
N LEU A 125 -2.72 16.80 7.27
CA LEU A 125 -2.53 17.60 8.47
C LEU A 125 -3.69 18.60 8.66
N LEU A 126 -4.08 19.31 7.61
CA LEU A 126 -5.23 20.22 7.64
C LEU A 126 -6.52 19.47 7.98
N ALA A 127 -6.71 18.27 7.43
CA ALA A 127 -7.85 17.42 7.73
C ALA A 127 -7.83 16.94 9.20
N TYR A 128 -6.65 16.59 9.73
CA TYR A 128 -6.48 16.21 11.14
C TYR A 128 -6.76 17.39 12.09
N LEU A 129 -6.24 18.58 11.82
CA LEU A 129 -6.52 19.79 12.60
C LEU A 129 -8.01 20.15 12.58
N LYS A 130 -8.66 19.99 11.42
CA LYS A 130 -10.11 20.21 11.29
C LYS A 130 -10.91 19.16 12.07
N LYS A 131 -10.45 17.90 12.10
CA LYS A 131 -11.03 16.85 12.94
C LYS A 131 -10.96 17.21 14.43
N LEU A 132 -9.81 17.66 14.90
CA LEU A 132 -9.62 18.11 16.29
C LEU A 132 -10.51 19.31 16.63
N ARG A 133 -10.65 20.27 15.72
CA ARG A 133 -11.45 21.48 15.93
C ARG A 133 -12.96 21.22 15.97
N HIS A 134 -13.45 20.21 15.24
CA HIS A 134 -14.89 19.98 15.09
C HIS A 134 -15.41 18.69 15.75
N ASN A 135 -14.57 17.92 16.46
CA ASN A 135 -14.95 16.67 17.15
C ASN A 135 -15.82 15.72 16.30
N ILE A 136 -15.56 15.66 14.99
CA ILE A 136 -16.32 14.83 14.06
C ILE A 136 -15.82 13.39 14.23
N SER A 137 -16.70 12.51 14.74
CA SER A 137 -16.45 11.08 14.98
C SER A 137 -16.37 10.26 13.70
#